data_AF-A0A2N1QR37-F1
#
_entry.id   AF-A0A2N1QR37-F1
#
_cell.length_a   1.000
_cell.length_b   1.000
_cell.length_c   1.000
_cell.angle_alpha   90.00
_cell.angle_beta   90.00
_cell.angle_gamma   90.00
#
_symmetry.space_group_name_H-M   'P 1'
#
loop_
_entity.id
_entity.type
_entity.pdbx_description
1 polymer ?
#
loop_
_entity_poly.entity_id
_entity_poly.type
_entity_poly.pdbx_seq_one_letter_code
_entity_poly.pdbx_strand_id
1 'polypeptide(L)'
;MEDLSYLSEAKEIWSEWRFEPWTNGSAEGLKRRVSLIKSGLIGEIARYYVDDYIVWKYLPEDPKRIFTTAGSEPDLMSQRFLFVKTEGRYFTRKKSFLMGLRGFIEIHIYRLGDDPPKIIEDLAYLVNKAGEVVGPKHPE
;
A
#
# COMPACT_ATOMS: atom_id res chain seq x y z
N MET A 1 0.63 -13.54 -13.81
CA MET A 1 0.42 -13.49 -12.35
C MET A 1 1.70 -12.93 -11.77
N GLU A 2 1.59 -11.91 -10.94
CA GLU A 2 2.73 -11.42 -10.18
C GLU A 2 2.79 -12.18 -8.85
N ASP A 3 3.96 -12.63 -8.43
CA ASP A 3 4.14 -13.27 -7.13
C ASP A 3 5.51 -12.92 -6.53
N LEU A 4 5.49 -11.97 -5.60
CA LEU A 4 6.62 -11.53 -4.79
C LEU A 4 6.36 -11.87 -3.30
N SER A 5 5.66 -12.98 -3.04
CA SER A 5 5.27 -13.36 -1.67
C SER A 5 6.46 -13.64 -0.74
N TYR A 6 7.65 -13.86 -1.29
CA TYR A 6 8.89 -13.97 -0.51
C TYR A 6 9.15 -12.71 0.35
N LEU A 7 8.64 -11.54 -0.06
CA LEU A 7 8.71 -10.31 0.73
C LEU A 7 8.05 -10.45 2.12
N SER A 8 7.10 -11.36 2.28
CA SER A 8 6.47 -11.67 3.58
C SER A 8 7.46 -12.19 4.65
N GLU A 9 8.63 -12.69 4.23
CA GLU A 9 9.65 -13.20 5.14
C GLU A 9 10.36 -12.10 5.95
N ALA A 10 10.26 -10.83 5.54
CA ALA A 10 10.81 -9.68 6.25
C ALA A 10 9.98 -9.30 7.50
N LYS A 11 9.70 -10.30 8.35
CA LYS A 11 8.76 -10.22 9.49
C LYS A 11 9.06 -9.09 10.47
N GLU A 12 10.33 -8.80 10.71
CA GLU A 12 10.75 -7.74 11.63
C GLU A 12 10.30 -6.36 11.14
N ILE A 13 10.51 -6.06 9.85
CA ILE A 13 10.07 -4.80 9.23
C ILE A 13 8.55 -4.69 9.32
N TRP A 14 7.82 -5.75 8.94
CA TRP A 14 6.36 -5.72 8.93
C TRP A 14 5.77 -5.58 10.32
N SER A 15 6.34 -6.24 11.32
CA SER A 15 5.89 -6.13 12.71
C SER A 15 6.20 -4.76 13.30
N GLU A 16 7.38 -4.18 13.03
CA GLU A 16 7.76 -2.85 13.53
C GLU A 16 6.76 -1.79 13.04
N TRP A 17 6.37 -1.88 11.78
CA TRP A 17 5.44 -0.96 11.13
C TRP A 17 3.96 -1.38 11.25
N ARG A 18 3.68 -2.39 12.08
CA ARG A 18 2.33 -2.89 12.42
C ARG A 18 1.48 -3.25 11.20
N PHE A 19 2.11 -3.85 10.21
CA PHE A 19 1.41 -4.46 9.09
C PHE A 19 0.83 -5.82 9.50
N GLU A 20 -0.36 -6.11 9.02
CA GLU A 20 -1.07 -7.37 9.22
C GLU A 20 -1.33 -8.06 7.87
N PRO A 21 -1.37 -9.40 7.83
CA PRO A 21 -1.77 -10.13 6.62
C PRO A 21 -3.10 -9.64 6.05
N TRP A 22 -3.16 -9.51 4.73
CA TRP A 22 -4.34 -9.06 4.02
C TRP A 22 -4.55 -9.85 2.74
N THR A 23 -5.81 -10.16 2.44
CA THR A 23 -6.23 -10.82 1.21
C THR A 23 -7.52 -10.20 0.68
N ASN A 24 -7.69 -10.22 -0.64
CA ASN A 24 -8.90 -9.80 -1.33
C ASN A 24 -9.02 -10.49 -2.68
N GLY A 25 -9.86 -11.53 -2.77
CA GLY A 25 -9.92 -12.38 -3.97
C GLY A 25 -8.59 -13.10 -4.19
N SER A 26 -8.00 -12.98 -5.38
CA SER A 26 -6.66 -13.50 -5.71
C SER A 26 -5.50 -12.62 -5.24
N ALA A 27 -5.78 -11.41 -4.75
CA ALA A 27 -4.75 -10.49 -4.28
C ALA A 27 -4.38 -10.80 -2.83
N GLU A 28 -3.08 -10.86 -2.55
CA GLU A 28 -2.52 -11.10 -1.23
C GLU A 28 -1.39 -10.11 -0.92
N GLY A 29 -1.22 -9.83 0.37
CA GLY A 29 -0.27 -8.83 0.83
C GLY A 29 -0.38 -8.50 2.31
N LEU A 30 -0.12 -7.24 2.62
CA LEU A 30 -0.22 -6.68 3.96
C LEU A 30 -1.09 -5.43 3.96
N LYS A 31 -1.71 -5.14 5.11
CA LYS A 31 -2.37 -3.86 5.37
C LYS A 31 -1.94 -3.26 6.70
N ARG A 32 -2.04 -1.95 6.83
CA ARG A 32 -2.03 -1.25 8.11
C ARG A 32 -2.97 -0.05 8.07
N ARG A 33 -3.39 0.41 9.25
CA ARG A 33 -4.06 1.70 9.43
C ARG A 33 -3.13 2.66 10.15
N VAL A 34 -2.88 3.81 9.54
CA VAL A 34 -2.08 4.90 10.11
C VAL A 34 -3.01 6.03 10.54
N SER A 35 -2.84 6.53 11.76
CA SER A 35 -3.54 7.72 12.24
C SER A 35 -2.71 8.98 12.02
N LEU A 36 -3.28 9.96 11.32
CA LEU A 36 -2.73 11.29 11.16
C LEU A 36 -3.49 12.24 12.09
N ILE A 37 -2.75 12.84 13.02
CA ILE A 37 -3.31 13.80 13.98
C ILE A 37 -2.93 15.20 13.51
N LYS A 38 -3.93 16.03 13.23
CA LYS A 38 -3.75 17.47 13.05
C LYS A 38 -3.89 18.14 14.41
N SER A 39 -2.77 18.59 14.98
CA SER A 39 -2.74 19.34 16.24
C SER A 39 -2.66 20.84 16.03
N GLY A 40 -3.14 21.61 17.01
CA GLY A 40 -3.01 23.05 17.13
C GLY A 40 -2.57 23.46 18.53
N LEU A 41 -2.49 24.77 18.76
CA LEU A 41 -2.00 25.36 20.02
C LEU A 41 -2.77 24.92 21.29
N ILE A 42 -4.01 24.41 21.15
CA ILE A 42 -4.91 24.03 22.27
C ILE A 42 -5.21 22.51 22.28
N GLY A 43 -4.59 21.72 21.39
CA GLY A 43 -4.77 20.26 21.33
C GLY A 43 -5.06 19.70 19.94
N GLU A 44 -5.58 18.47 19.89
CA GLU A 44 -5.97 17.79 18.66
C GLU A 44 -7.19 18.46 18.01
N ILE A 45 -7.02 18.90 16.76
CA ILE A 45 -8.07 19.55 15.96
C ILE A 45 -8.85 18.51 15.16
N ALA A 46 -8.15 17.52 14.60
CA ALA A 46 -8.76 16.46 13.82
C ALA A 46 -7.86 15.22 13.77
N ARG A 47 -8.49 14.06 13.59
CA ARG A 47 -7.84 12.78 13.32
C ARG A 47 -8.37 12.22 12.02
N TYR A 48 -7.45 11.78 11.19
CA TYR A 48 -7.79 11.10 9.95
C TYR A 48 -7.00 9.81 9.86
N TYR A 49 -7.56 8.83 9.15
CA TYR A 49 -6.90 7.56 8.92
C TYR A 49 -6.43 7.45 7.48
N VAL A 50 -5.32 6.74 7.29
CA VAL A 50 -4.88 6.25 5.99
C VAL A 50 -4.71 4.75 6.11
N ASP A 51 -5.33 4.02 5.19
CA ASP A 51 -5.10 2.59 5.06
C ASP A 51 -4.07 2.36 3.97
N ASP A 52 -2.96 1.74 4.36
CA ASP A 52 -1.91 1.35 3.43
C ASP A 52 -2.00 -0.14 3.17
N TYR A 53 -1.92 -0.51 1.90
CA TYR A 53 -1.89 -1.89 1.44
C TYR A 53 -0.63 -2.10 0.60
N ILE A 54 0.16 -3.12 0.92
CA ILE A 54 1.25 -3.60 0.08
C ILE A 54 0.76 -4.90 -0.54
N VAL A 55 0.70 -4.98 -1.86
CA VAL A 55 0.14 -6.12 -2.60
C VAL A 55 1.23 -6.71 -3.48
N TRP A 56 1.63 -7.95 -3.21
CA TRP A 56 2.77 -8.59 -3.86
C TRP A 56 2.41 -9.85 -4.64
N LYS A 57 1.21 -10.39 -4.45
CA LYS A 57 0.70 -11.52 -5.23
C LYS A 57 -0.68 -11.18 -5.75
N TYR A 58 -0.85 -11.19 -7.06
CA TYR A 58 -2.09 -10.77 -7.70
C TYR A 58 -2.16 -11.16 -9.18
N LEU A 59 -3.39 -11.15 -9.72
CA LEU A 59 -3.66 -11.28 -11.15
C LEU A 59 -3.72 -9.90 -11.82
N PRO A 60 -3.40 -9.78 -13.13
CA PRO A 60 -3.38 -8.48 -13.83
C PRO A 60 -4.68 -7.65 -13.72
N GLU A 61 -5.81 -8.30 -13.51
CA GLU A 61 -7.14 -7.69 -13.33
C GLU A 61 -7.40 -7.14 -11.92
N ASP A 62 -6.66 -7.58 -10.90
CA ASP A 62 -6.89 -7.23 -9.50
C ASP A 62 -6.78 -5.72 -9.21
N PRO A 63 -5.78 -4.98 -9.72
CA PRO A 63 -5.73 -3.53 -9.53
C PRO A 63 -7.00 -2.83 -10.02
N LYS A 64 -7.53 -3.23 -11.18
CA LYS A 64 -8.76 -2.66 -11.73
C LYS A 64 -9.97 -3.07 -10.88
N ARG A 65 -10.07 -4.35 -10.52
CA ARG A 65 -11.16 -4.89 -9.69
C ARG A 65 -11.25 -4.14 -8.36
N ILE A 66 -10.14 -4.08 -7.61
CA ILE A 66 -10.06 -3.38 -6.33
C ILE A 66 -10.39 -1.90 -6.48
N PHE A 67 -9.84 -1.22 -7.49
CA PHE A 67 -10.17 0.18 -7.77
C PHE A 67 -11.66 0.41 -8.01
N THR A 68 -12.36 -0.55 -8.61
CA THR A 68 -13.80 -0.44 -8.87
C THR A 68 -14.67 -0.81 -7.66
N THR A 69 -14.26 -1.79 -6.86
CA THR A 69 -15.09 -2.37 -5.79
C THR A 69 -14.83 -1.79 -4.40
N ALA A 70 -13.69 -1.12 -4.19
CA ALA A 70 -13.40 -0.50 -2.90
C ALA A 70 -14.47 0.53 -2.54
N GLY A 71 -14.95 0.46 -1.29
CA GLY A 71 -15.89 1.39 -0.71
C GLY A 71 -15.20 2.44 0.15
N SER A 72 -15.89 3.52 0.44
CA SER A 72 -15.44 4.50 1.45
C SER A 72 -15.69 3.98 2.86
N GLU A 73 -14.80 4.31 3.80
CA GLU A 73 -15.03 4.13 5.23
C GLU A 73 -15.14 5.49 5.95
N PRO A 74 -15.87 5.57 7.09
CA PRO A 74 -15.88 6.76 7.94
C PRO A 74 -14.46 7.14 8.40
N ASP A 75 -14.18 8.44 8.46
CA ASP A 75 -12.91 9.03 8.94
C ASP A 75 -11.64 8.61 8.18
N LEU A 76 -11.80 7.88 7.08
CA LEU A 76 -10.72 7.43 6.22
C LEU A 76 -10.43 8.49 5.16
N MET A 77 -9.22 9.05 5.21
CA MET A 77 -8.75 10.04 4.26
C MET A 77 -8.32 9.38 2.94
N SER A 78 -7.59 8.27 3.00
CA SER A 78 -7.16 7.57 1.79
C SER A 78 -6.95 6.07 2.03
N GLN A 79 -7.19 5.29 0.98
CA GLN A 79 -6.77 3.90 0.84
C GLN A 79 -5.68 3.87 -0.24
N ARG A 80 -4.42 3.64 0.15
CA ARG A 80 -3.27 3.55 -0.75
C ARG A 80 -2.91 2.09 -0.97
N PHE A 81 -3.10 1.60 -2.19
CA PHE A 81 -2.65 0.26 -2.60
C PHE A 81 -1.37 0.37 -3.40
N LEU A 82 -0.28 -0.18 -2.88
CA LEU A 82 1.00 -0.35 -3.55
C LEU A 82 1.11 -1.79 -4.08
N PHE A 83 0.82 -1.97 -5.37
CA PHE A 83 1.09 -3.21 -6.08
C PHE A 83 2.57 -3.27 -6.48
N VAL A 84 3.29 -4.24 -5.94
CA VAL A 84 4.71 -4.46 -6.19
C VAL A 84 4.86 -5.41 -7.37
N LYS A 85 5.75 -5.09 -8.30
CA LYS A 85 6.05 -5.93 -9.46
C LYS A 85 7.54 -5.98 -9.79
N THR A 86 7.91 -6.92 -10.63
CA THR A 86 9.27 -7.14 -11.17
C THR A 86 9.62 -6.22 -12.35
N GLU A 87 8.66 -5.92 -13.22
CA GLU A 87 8.93 -5.25 -14.50
C GLU A 87 7.99 -4.10 -14.90
N GLY A 88 8.49 -3.24 -15.78
CA GLY A 88 7.73 -2.15 -16.38
C GLY A 88 7.61 -0.91 -15.50
N ARG A 89 7.04 0.16 -16.06
CA ARG A 89 7.06 1.49 -15.44
C ARG A 89 6.06 1.64 -14.30
N TYR A 90 6.33 2.60 -13.42
CA TYR A 90 5.39 3.08 -12.42
C TYR A 90 4.10 3.59 -13.07
N PHE A 91 2.97 3.27 -12.45
CA PHE A 91 1.64 3.70 -12.89
C PHE A 91 0.76 4.02 -11.68
N THR A 92 -0.13 5.00 -11.81
CA THR A 92 -1.08 5.34 -10.74
C THR A 92 -2.48 5.63 -11.24
N ARG A 93 -3.49 5.30 -10.42
CA ARG A 93 -4.89 5.70 -10.58
C ARG A 93 -5.45 6.16 -9.25
N LYS A 94 -6.22 7.25 -9.29
CA LYS A 94 -6.87 7.83 -8.12
C LYS A 94 -8.33 8.14 -8.42
N LYS A 95 -9.22 7.90 -7.46
CA LYS A 95 -10.57 8.47 -7.45
C LYS A 95 -10.95 8.89 -6.05
N SER A 96 -11.82 9.89 -5.96
CA SER A 96 -12.45 10.31 -4.71
C SER A 96 -13.76 9.56 -4.48
N PHE A 97 -14.10 9.31 -3.23
CA PHE A 97 -15.46 8.92 -2.84
C PHE A 97 -16.29 10.15 -2.51
N LEU A 98 -17.56 10.17 -2.95
CA LEU A 98 -18.51 11.26 -2.70
C LEU A 98 -17.91 12.65 -2.97
N MET A 99 -17.33 12.84 -4.16
CA MET A 99 -16.66 14.10 -4.57
C MET A 99 -15.55 14.58 -3.60
N GLY A 100 -14.94 13.66 -2.83
CA GLY A 100 -13.84 13.95 -1.89
C GLY A 100 -14.27 14.00 -0.43
N LEU A 101 -15.57 13.94 -0.13
CA LEU A 101 -16.09 14.01 1.23
C LEU A 101 -15.87 12.72 2.04
N ARG A 102 -15.53 11.61 1.37
CA ARG A 102 -15.29 10.31 2.02
C ARG A 102 -13.94 9.69 1.65
N GLY A 103 -12.95 10.55 1.48
CA GLY A 103 -11.59 10.15 1.18
C GLY A 103 -11.39 9.67 -0.26
N PHE A 104 -10.27 8.98 -0.46
CA PHE A 104 -9.77 8.58 -1.77
C PHE A 104 -9.39 7.09 -1.79
N ILE A 105 -9.36 6.52 -2.98
CA ILE A 105 -8.60 5.30 -3.27
C ILE A 105 -7.53 5.61 -4.30
N GLU A 106 -6.33 5.11 -4.04
CA GLU A 106 -5.14 5.31 -4.84
C GLU A 106 -4.50 3.95 -5.12
N ILE A 107 -4.40 3.59 -6.39
CA ILE A 107 -3.64 2.43 -6.85
C ILE A 107 -2.31 2.94 -7.37
N HIS A 108 -1.24 2.33 -6.89
CA HIS A 108 0.13 2.55 -7.31
C HIS A 108 0.69 1.20 -7.75
N ILE A 109 1.14 1.10 -9.00
CA ILE A 109 1.84 -0.08 -9.49
C ILE A 109 3.31 0.32 -9.58
N TYR A 110 4.14 -0.31 -8.74
CA TYR A 110 5.51 0.09 -8.49
C TYR A 110 6.45 -1.10 -8.70
N ARG A 111 7.54 -0.85 -9.42
CA ARG A 111 8.57 -1.85 -9.66
C ARG A 111 9.54 -1.85 -8.48
N LEU A 112 9.80 -3.02 -7.91
CA LEU A 112 10.75 -3.20 -6.81
C LEU A 112 12.12 -2.65 -7.21
N GLY A 113 12.71 -1.80 -6.36
CA GLY A 113 14.03 -1.20 -6.57
C GLY A 113 14.08 0.09 -7.40
N ASP A 114 12.98 0.52 -8.03
CA ASP A 114 12.93 1.79 -8.76
C ASP A 114 12.92 3.01 -7.81
N ASP A 115 13.31 4.20 -8.28
CA ASP A 115 13.13 5.44 -7.52
C ASP A 115 11.62 5.77 -7.37
N PRO A 116 11.07 5.81 -6.14
CA PRO A 116 9.64 5.98 -5.95
C PRO A 116 9.21 7.45 -6.03
N PRO A 117 8.01 7.75 -6.56
CA PRO A 117 7.43 9.09 -6.42
C PRO A 117 7.10 9.39 -4.96
N LYS A 118 7.26 10.67 -4.57
CA LYS A 118 7.07 11.16 -3.19
C LYS A 118 5.80 10.70 -2.46
N ILE A 119 4.71 10.46 -3.19
CA ILE A 119 3.41 10.07 -2.61
C ILE A 119 3.40 8.65 -2.01
N ILE A 120 4.31 7.78 -2.45
CA ILE A 120 4.47 6.40 -1.96
C ILE A 120 5.90 6.10 -1.52
N GLU A 121 6.75 7.11 -1.39
CA GLU A 121 8.15 6.95 -1.01
C GLU A 121 8.29 6.19 0.31
N ASP A 122 7.39 6.44 1.27
CA ASP A 122 7.33 5.73 2.54
C ASP A 122 7.07 4.23 2.38
N LEU A 123 6.07 3.85 1.59
CA LEU A 123 5.73 2.43 1.35
C LEU A 123 6.77 1.72 0.48
N ALA A 124 7.25 2.38 -0.57
CA ALA A 124 8.29 1.84 -1.45
C ALA A 124 9.61 1.64 -0.72
N TYR A 125 9.99 2.56 0.18
CA TYR A 125 11.17 2.39 1.03
C TYR A 125 11.09 1.09 1.83
N LEU A 126 9.95 0.82 2.48
CA LEU A 126 9.77 -0.41 3.26
C LEU A 126 9.80 -1.68 2.39
N VAL A 127 9.16 -1.63 1.23
CA VAL A 127 9.17 -2.74 0.26
C VAL A 127 10.57 -3.03 -0.26
N ASN A 128 11.34 -2.00 -0.60
CA ASN A 128 12.73 -2.15 -1.05
C ASN A 128 13.62 -2.70 0.06
N LYS A 129 13.46 -2.20 1.30
CA LYS A 129 14.21 -2.73 2.45
C LYS A 129 13.90 -4.19 2.74
N ALA A 130 12.63 -4.60 2.61
CA ALA A 130 12.30 -6.01 2.68
C ALA A 130 12.99 -6.80 1.57
N GLY A 131 12.92 -6.33 0.32
CA GLY A 131 13.63 -6.93 -0.81
C GLY A 131 15.13 -7.10 -0.56
N GLU A 132 15.80 -6.10 0.02
CA GLU A 132 17.22 -6.19 0.40
C GLU A 132 17.49 -7.27 1.47
N VAL A 133 16.62 -7.39 2.48
CA VAL A 133 16.78 -8.32 3.60
C VAL A 133 16.53 -9.77 3.19
N VAL A 134 15.54 -10.01 2.32
CA VAL A 134 15.12 -11.37 1.95
C VAL A 134 15.58 -11.81 0.57
N GLY A 135 15.86 -10.87 -0.34
CA GLY A 135 16.28 -11.13 -1.72
C GLY A 135 17.50 -12.06 -1.87
N PRO A 136 18.54 -11.99 -1.01
CA PRO A 136 19.67 -12.93 -1.07
C PRO A 136 19.29 -14.41 -0.90
N LYS A 137 18.09 -14.71 -0.38
CA LYS A 137 17.57 -16.08 -0.22
C LYS A 137 16.75 -16.56 -1.43
N HIS A 138 16.42 -15.65 -2.35
CA HIS A 138 15.51 -15.86 -3.48
C HIS A 138 16.09 -15.21 -4.75
N PRO A 139 17.17 -15.77 -5.34
CA PRO A 139 17.72 -15.26 -6.60
C PRO A 139 16.71 -15.43 -7.75
N GLU A 140 16.66 -14.44 -8.65
CA GLU A 140 15.81 -14.40 -9.84
C GLU A 140 15.99 -15.59 -10.79
#